data_AF-A0A132NRL8-F1
#
_entry.id   AF-A0A132NRL8-F1
#
_cell.length_a   1.000
_cell.length_b   1.000
_cell.length_c   1.000
_cell.angle_alpha   90.00
_cell.angle_beta   90.00
_cell.angle_gamma   90.00
#
_symmetry.space_group_name_H-M   'P 1'
#
loop_
_entity.id
_entity.type
_entity.pdbx_description
1 polymer ?
#
loop_
_entity_poly.entity_id
_entity_poly.type
_entity_poly.pdbx_seq_one_letter_code
_entity_poly.pdbx_strand_id
1 'polypeptide(L)'
;MGAHAILHAGDLFNQNRMSSKKVLRAVHALREYGVSSFASHADSSSIPMALIYGNHDNSDRVLGLLEAAGVVSLLVHTQAGRNITLYPLCRMPNY
;
A
#
# COMPACT_ATOMS: atom_id res chain seq x y z
N MET A 1 -3.38 15.98 -17.31
CA MET A 1 -2.91 16.03 -15.91
C MET A 1 -3.46 14.78 -15.22
N GLY A 2 -2.59 13.82 -14.88
CA GLY A 2 -2.96 12.62 -14.13
C GLY A 2 -2.54 12.75 -12.67
N ALA A 3 -3.00 11.84 -11.81
CA ALA A 3 -2.52 11.76 -10.44
C ALA A 3 -1.03 11.36 -10.42
N HIS A 4 -0.23 12.03 -9.59
CA HIS A 4 1.20 11.73 -9.44
C HIS A 4 1.46 10.61 -8.41
N ALA A 5 0.50 10.38 -7.52
CA ALA A 5 0.52 9.32 -6.51
C ALA A 5 -0.90 9.07 -5.98
N ILE A 6 -1.09 7.90 -5.38
CA ILE A 6 -2.30 7.52 -4.65
C ILE A 6 -1.92 7.28 -3.19
N LEU A 7 -2.66 7.88 -2.26
CA LEU A 7 -2.56 7.61 -0.83
C LEU A 7 -3.90 7.05 -0.35
N HIS A 8 -3.90 5.82 0.15
CA HIS A 8 -5.10 5.17 0.69
C HIS A 8 -5.03 5.07 2.22
N ALA A 9 -6.08 5.56 2.89
CA ALA A 9 -6.13 5.72 4.34
C ALA A 9 -6.54 4.44 5.11
N GLY A 10 -6.24 3.26 4.57
CA GLY A 10 -6.66 1.97 5.12
C GLY A 10 -8.10 1.59 4.82
N ASP A 11 -8.55 0.44 5.32
CA ASP A 11 -9.86 -0.16 5.04
C ASP A 11 -10.11 -0.36 3.53
N LEU A 12 -9.06 -0.69 2.78
CA LEU A 12 -9.15 -1.07 1.38
C LEU A 12 -10.05 -2.30 1.21
N PHE A 13 -10.08 -3.16 2.23
CA PHE A 13 -10.99 -4.29 2.33
C PHE A 13 -11.89 -4.15 3.56
N ASN A 14 -13.14 -4.56 3.41
CA ASN A 14 -14.14 -4.56 4.48
C ASN A 14 -14.09 -5.81 5.39
N GLN A 15 -13.08 -6.67 5.23
CA GLN A 15 -12.97 -7.96 5.91
C GLN A 15 -11.51 -8.29 6.19
N ASN A 16 -11.22 -8.64 7.45
CA ASN A 16 -9.88 -9.06 7.89
C ASN A 16 -9.42 -10.38 7.25
N ARG A 17 -10.36 -11.19 6.78
CA ARG A 17 -10.07 -12.44 6.06
C ARG A 17 -10.68 -12.40 4.68
N MET A 18 -9.80 -12.38 3.68
CA MET A 18 -10.17 -12.39 2.28
C MET A 18 -9.75 -13.70 1.63
N SER A 19 -10.54 -14.18 0.68
CA SER A 19 -10.12 -15.32 -0.14
C SER A 19 -9.00 -14.89 -1.08
N SER A 20 -8.06 -15.79 -1.37
CA SER A 20 -6.94 -15.51 -2.28
C SER A 20 -7.44 -15.01 -3.65
N LYS A 21 -8.61 -15.49 -4.11
CA LYS A 21 -9.25 -15.02 -5.35
C LYS A 21 -9.57 -13.53 -5.32
N LYS A 22 -10.08 -12.99 -4.20
CA LYS A 22 -10.36 -11.56 -4.09
C LYS A 22 -9.07 -10.73 -4.01
N VAL A 23 -8.05 -11.22 -3.31
CA VAL A 23 -6.72 -10.56 -3.26
C VAL A 23 -6.09 -10.48 -4.65
N LEU A 24 -6.08 -11.60 -5.39
CA LEU A 24 -5.56 -11.62 -6.77
C LEU A 24 -6.34 -10.71 -7.71
N ARG A 25 -7.67 -10.61 -7.56
CA ARG A 25 -8.49 -9.64 -8.31
C ARG A 25 -8.11 -8.19 -8.00
N ALA A 26 -7.83 -7.88 -6.73
CA ALA A 26 -7.37 -6.54 -6.35
C ALA A 26 -6.00 -6.22 -6.97
N VAL A 27 -5.05 -7.16 -6.90
CA VAL A 27 -3.74 -7.01 -7.57
C VAL A 27 -3.90 -6.79 -9.07
N HIS A 28 -4.74 -7.58 -9.74
CA HIS A 28 -5.00 -7.43 -11.17
C HIS A 28 -5.57 -6.05 -11.51
N ALA A 29 -6.63 -5.64 -10.79
CA ALA A 29 -7.25 -4.34 -11.01
C ALA A 29 -6.25 -3.19 -10.83
N LEU A 30 -5.47 -3.21 -9.74
CA LEU A 30 -4.45 -2.18 -9.49
C LEU A 30 -3.43 -2.10 -10.65
N ARG A 31 -2.99 -3.24 -11.17
CA ARG A 31 -2.06 -3.28 -12.32
C ARG A 31 -2.70 -2.76 -13.61
N GLU A 32 -3.97 -3.08 -13.87
CA GLU A 32 -4.69 -2.53 -15.04
C GLU A 32 -4.81 -1.01 -15.00
N TYR A 33 -4.96 -0.43 -13.80
CA TYR A 33 -4.94 1.02 -13.60
C TYR A 33 -3.52 1.63 -13.58
N GLY A 34 -2.50 0.84 -13.86
CA GLY A 34 -1.11 1.29 -13.90
C GLY A 34 -0.51 1.59 -12.53
N VAL A 35 -1.06 1.03 -11.45
CA VAL A 35 -0.59 1.28 -10.09
C VAL A 35 0.62 0.39 -9.76
N SER A 36 1.61 0.98 -9.08
CA SER A 36 2.81 0.28 -8.60
C SER A 36 3.21 0.72 -7.20
N SER A 37 4.09 -0.04 -6.55
CA SER A 37 4.73 0.38 -5.30
C SER A 37 5.79 1.45 -5.55
N PHE A 38 6.06 2.30 -4.55
CA PHE A 38 7.14 3.30 -4.59
C PHE A 38 8.53 2.66 -4.74
N ALA A 39 8.70 1.40 -4.36
CA ALA A 39 9.96 0.67 -4.55
C ALA A 39 10.14 0.15 -5.99
N SER A 40 9.04 -0.01 -6.73
CA SER A 40 8.99 -0.60 -8.07
C SER A 40 8.93 0.45 -9.19
N HIS A 41 9.42 1.68 -8.93
CA HIS A 41 9.48 2.79 -9.88
C HIS A 41 10.37 2.57 -11.13
N ALA A 42 10.67 1.32 -11.48
CA ALA A 42 11.36 0.95 -12.71
C ALA A 42 10.55 1.34 -13.97
N ASP A 43 9.22 1.38 -13.90
CA ASP A 43 8.36 1.80 -15.01
C ASP A 43 7.87 3.24 -14.83
N SER A 44 8.45 4.15 -15.61
CA SER A 44 8.17 5.60 -15.64
C SER A 44 6.71 5.99 -15.95
N SER A 45 5.86 5.03 -16.33
CA SER A 45 4.45 5.23 -16.64
C SER A 45 3.50 4.82 -15.51
N SER A 46 4.00 4.26 -14.42
CA SER A 46 3.19 3.75 -13.31
C SER A 46 2.88 4.81 -12.25
N ILE A 47 1.70 4.73 -11.63
CA ILE A 47 1.26 5.62 -10.56
C ILE A 47 1.61 4.96 -9.21
N PRO A 48 2.49 5.57 -8.40
CA PRO A 48 2.82 5.01 -7.10
C PRO A 48 1.62 5.04 -6.15
N MET A 49 1.40 3.95 -5.43
CA MET A 49 0.39 3.86 -4.39
C MET A 49 1.00 3.52 -3.04
N ALA A 50 0.58 4.27 -2.03
CA ALA A 50 0.88 4.02 -0.63
C ALA A 50 -0.40 3.69 0.15
N LEU A 51 -0.26 2.80 1.13
CA LEU A 51 -1.35 2.30 1.96
C LEU A 51 -0.93 2.26 3.43
N ILE A 52 -1.87 2.58 4.32
CA ILE A 52 -1.77 2.29 5.77
C ILE A 52 -2.79 1.21 6.13
N TYR A 53 -2.57 0.50 7.24
CA TYR A 53 -3.59 -0.39 7.80
C TYR A 53 -4.81 0.41 8.27
N GLY A 54 -6.00 -0.06 7.94
CA GLY A 54 -7.25 0.32 8.58
C GLY A 54 -7.67 -0.70 9.63
N ASN A 55 -8.87 -0.52 10.19
CA ASN A 55 -9.42 -1.38 11.22
C ASN A 55 -9.88 -2.75 10.68
N HIS A 56 -10.37 -2.79 9.44
CA HIS A 56 -10.94 -3.96 8.78
C HIS A 56 -9.94 -4.76 7.95
N ASP A 57 -8.78 -4.19 7.66
CA ASP A 57 -7.69 -4.84 6.94
C ASP A 57 -6.38 -4.84 7.75
N ASN A 58 -6.48 -4.79 9.08
CA ASN A 58 -5.36 -4.74 10.05
C ASN A 58 -4.47 -6.00 10.10
N SER A 59 -4.63 -6.91 9.14
CA SER A 59 -3.84 -8.13 9.04
C SER A 59 -2.78 -8.02 7.94
N ASP A 60 -1.53 -8.27 8.33
CA ASP A 60 -0.38 -8.38 7.42
C ASP A 60 -0.61 -9.38 6.27
N ARG A 61 -1.52 -10.35 6.45
CA ARG A 61 -1.76 -11.37 5.43
C ARG A 61 -2.32 -10.81 4.13
N VAL A 62 -3.18 -9.80 4.18
CA VAL A 62 -3.83 -9.28 2.96
C VAL A 62 -3.03 -8.13 2.38
N LEU A 63 -2.71 -7.13 3.21
CA LEU A 63 -1.99 -5.95 2.73
C LEU A 63 -0.53 -6.27 2.41
N GLY A 64 0.12 -7.16 3.18
CA GLY A 64 1.47 -7.64 2.87
C GLY A 64 1.53 -8.43 1.56
N LEU A 65 0.44 -9.10 1.14
CA LEU A 65 0.39 -9.73 -0.19
C LEU A 65 0.32 -8.70 -1.33
N LEU A 66 -0.37 -7.57 -1.12
CA LEU A 66 -0.38 -6.47 -2.09
C LEU A 66 1.00 -5.82 -2.19
N GLU A 67 1.66 -5.61 -1.05
CA GLU A 67 3.02 -5.07 -1.01
C GLU A 67 4.03 -6.03 -1.67
N ALA A 68 3.98 -7.32 -1.33
CA ALA A 68 4.84 -8.34 -1.94
C ALA A 68 4.59 -8.51 -3.45
N ALA A 69 3.35 -8.28 -3.90
CA ALA A 69 3.00 -8.24 -5.32
C ALA A 69 3.48 -6.96 -6.02
N GLY A 70 4.10 -6.01 -5.31
CA GLY A 70 4.67 -4.78 -5.86
C GLY A 70 3.64 -3.76 -6.32
N VAL A 71 2.38 -3.87 -5.91
CA VAL A 71 1.31 -2.95 -6.33
C VAL A 71 1.08 -1.81 -5.36
N VAL A 72 1.52 -1.93 -4.10
CA VAL A 72 1.42 -0.85 -3.09
C VAL A 72 2.69 -0.80 -2.24
N SER A 73 2.97 0.35 -1.64
CA SER A 73 3.94 0.49 -0.55
C SER A 73 3.22 0.67 0.77
N LEU A 74 3.53 -0.16 1.77
CA LEU A 74 2.86 -0.12 3.04
C LEU A 74 3.63 0.79 4.02
N LEU A 75 3.01 1.90 4.43
CA LEU A 75 3.73 2.99 5.12
C LEU A 75 3.96 2.76 6.61
N VAL A 76 3.16 1.91 7.25
CA VAL A 76 3.20 1.75 8.70
C VAL A 76 3.00 0.28 9.07
N HIS A 77 3.95 -0.29 9.78
CA HIS A 77 3.77 -1.55 10.50
C HIS A 77 3.58 -1.20 11.98
N THR A 78 2.35 -0.93 12.42
CA THR A 78 2.11 -0.68 13.85
C THR A 78 2.07 -2.02 14.59
N GLN A 79 3.04 -2.28 15.45
CA GLN A 79 2.84 -3.25 16.53
C GLN A 79 2.09 -2.54 17.65
N ALA A 80 0.83 -2.91 17.88
CA ALA A 80 0.02 -2.33 18.96
C ALA A 80 0.72 -2.50 20.33
N GLY A 81 0.78 -1.42 21.12
CA GLY A 81 1.08 -1.50 22.56
C GLY A 81 2.45 -0.99 23.04
N ARG A 82 3.28 -0.38 22.20
CA ARG A 82 4.52 0.31 22.62
C ARG A 82 4.68 1.62 21.85
N ASN A 83 5.50 2.53 22.38
CA ASN A 83 5.84 3.83 21.78
C ASN A 83 5.89 3.76 20.25
N ILE A 84 5.11 4.64 19.60
CA ILE A 84 5.02 4.68 18.15
C ILE A 84 6.12 5.62 17.64
N THR A 85 7.04 5.09 16.85
CA THR A 85 8.01 5.90 16.10
C THR A 85 7.57 5.97 14.64
N LEU A 86 7.35 7.18 14.13
CA LEU A 86 6.96 7.43 12.75
C LEU A 86 8.15 7.97 11.96
N TYR A 87 8.36 7.44 10.76
CA TYR A 87 9.36 7.93 9.82
C TYR A 87 8.65 8.49 8.58
N PRO A 88 9.04 9.68 8.08
CA PRO A 88 8.49 10.21 6.85
C PRO A 88 8.93 9.32 5.66
N LEU A 89 8.04 9.14 4.68
CA LEU A 89 8.32 8.38 3.45
C LEU A 89 9.49 8.96 2.64
N CYS A 90 9.64 10.30 2.65
CA CYS A 90 10.80 10.99 2.10
C CYS A 90 11.35 11.99 3.12
N ARG A 91 12.66 12.02 3.31
CA ARG A 91 13.34 13.15 3.97
C ARG A 91 13.62 14.20 2.91
N MET A 92 12.99 15.37 3.03
CA MET A 92 13.43 16.54 2.28
C MET A 92 14.88 16.85 2.69
N PRO A 93 15.81 17.09 1.75
CA PRO A 93 17.13 17.60 2.12
C PRO A 93 16.92 18.88 2.91
N ASN A 94 17.51 18.97 4.10
CA ASN A 94 17.58 20.24 4.81
C ASN A 94 18.38 21.21 3.95
N TYR A 95 17.74 22.28 3.50
CA TYR A 95 18.41 23.42 2.87
C TYR A 95 19.14 24.25 3.92
#